data_AF-A0A7W6MVA1-F1
#
_entry.id   AF-A0A7W6MVA1-F1
#
_cell.length_a   1.000
_cell.length_b   1.000
_cell.length_c   1.000
_cell.angle_alpha   90.00
_cell.angle_beta   90.00
_cell.angle_gamma   90.00
#
_symmetry.space_group_name_H-M   'P 1'
#
loop_
_entity.id
_entity.type
_entity.pdbx_description
1 polymer ?
#
loop_
_entity_poly.entity_id
_entity_poly.type
_entity_poly.pdbx_seq_one_letter_code
_entity_poly.pdbx_strand_id
1 'polypeptide(L)'
;MNGQMDASAGSPKTHHAASFWLAVPVIILIVQVLAEHFMGRIWICSCGYVKLFEPGVNTPGNSQHLADWYTPSHIIHGFLFYGLGWLVLRGGSFAQRLTLATLIESAWELLENSPLIIDRYRSTTMAVGYEGDSILNSGMDTVFMMLGFLFAARVPIWLTIAIAVGFELLTGFLIRDNLTLNVLMLVWPVDAIKAWQAAL
;
A
#
# COMPACT_ATOMS: atom_id res chain seq x y z
N MET A 1 14.98 27.53 60.47
CA MET A 1 14.10 28.13 59.46
C MET A 1 14.31 27.36 58.17
N ASN A 2 13.24 26.69 57.72
CA ASN A 2 13.19 25.90 56.50
C ASN A 2 13.38 26.78 55.27
N GLY A 3 14.19 26.32 54.31
CA GLY A 3 14.23 26.83 52.94
C GLY A 3 13.94 25.68 51.98
N GLN A 4 12.83 25.78 51.28
CA GLN A 4 12.19 24.74 50.47
C GLN A 4 13.01 24.30 49.25
N MET A 5 12.75 23.04 48.90
CA MET A 5 12.95 22.40 47.61
C MET A 5 12.37 23.24 46.46
N ASP A 6 12.99 23.20 45.29
CA ASP A 6 12.23 23.06 44.04
C ASP A 6 12.95 22.11 43.10
N ALA A 7 12.31 20.96 42.91
CA ALA A 7 12.72 19.90 42.02
C ALA A 7 12.50 20.32 40.56
N SER A 8 13.51 20.12 39.74
CA SER A 8 13.43 20.22 38.29
C SER A 8 12.45 19.17 37.73
N ALA A 9 11.19 19.54 37.54
CA ALA A 9 10.22 18.73 36.82
C ALA A 9 10.52 18.81 35.31
N GLY A 10 11.24 17.81 34.80
CA GLY A 10 11.34 17.57 33.36
C GLY A 10 9.95 17.28 32.77
N SER A 11 9.57 18.05 31.74
CA SER A 11 8.27 17.95 31.06
C SER A 11 7.99 16.53 30.49
N PRO A 12 6.91 15.84 30.92
CA PRO A 12 6.51 14.54 30.37
C PRO A 12 5.84 14.60 28.99
N LYS A 13 5.56 15.80 28.45
CA LYS A 13 4.58 15.98 27.36
C LYS A 13 5.06 15.50 25.98
N THR A 14 6.36 15.41 25.74
CA THR A 14 6.93 15.11 24.42
C THR A 14 6.87 13.61 24.07
N HIS A 15 7.04 12.73 25.06
CA HIS A 15 7.06 11.28 24.83
C HIS A 15 5.67 10.72 24.50
N HIS A 16 4.61 11.22 25.15
CA HIS A 16 3.24 10.78 24.89
C HIS A 16 2.76 11.13 23.48
N ALA A 17 3.13 12.31 22.98
CA ALA A 17 2.77 12.74 21.62
C ALA A 17 3.47 11.90 20.55
N ALA A 18 4.75 11.56 20.73
CA ALA A 18 5.49 10.71 19.80
C ALA A 18 4.94 9.27 19.76
N SER A 19 4.63 8.69 20.93
CA SER A 19 4.04 7.35 21.03
C SER A 19 2.62 7.28 20.44
N PHE A 20 1.83 8.36 20.56
CA PHE A 20 0.50 8.44 19.96
C PHE A 20 0.56 8.33 18.43
N TRP A 21 1.42 9.12 17.77
CA TRP A 21 1.51 9.12 16.31
C TRP A 21 2.03 7.81 15.71
N LEU A 22 2.78 7.02 16.48
CA LEU A 22 3.20 5.69 16.04
C LEU A 22 2.06 4.66 16.08
N ALA A 23 1.05 4.85 16.93
CA ALA A 23 -0.13 3.99 16.97
C ALA A 23 -1.14 4.29 15.86
N VAL A 24 -1.18 5.53 15.34
CA VAL A 24 -2.20 5.95 14.35
C VAL A 24 -2.16 5.13 13.06
N PRO A 25 -1.00 4.86 12.41
CA PRO A 25 -0.94 4.00 11.22
C PRO A 25 -1.52 2.61 11.46
N VAL A 26 -1.25 2.02 12.64
CA VAL A 26 -1.78 0.71 13.03
C VAL A 26 -3.30 0.77 13.19
N ILE A 27 -3.83 1.84 13.79
CA ILE A 27 -5.28 2.05 13.90
C ILE A 27 -5.92 2.18 12.52
N ILE A 28 -5.30 2.90 11.58
CA ILE A 28 -5.81 3.04 10.21
C ILE A 28 -5.86 1.67 9.52
N LEU A 29 -4.80 0.86 9.63
CA LEU A 29 -4.77 -0.49 9.06
C LEU A 29 -5.87 -1.38 9.67
N ILE A 30 -6.10 -1.30 10.99
CA ILE A 30 -7.22 -2.02 11.62
C ILE A 30 -8.56 -1.56 11.07
N VAL A 31 -8.75 -0.24 10.88
CA VAL A 31 -9.97 0.32 10.31
C VAL A 31 -10.19 -0.16 8.86
N GLN A 32 -9.15 -0.22 8.04
CA GLN A 32 -9.21 -0.79 6.69
C GLN A 32 -9.68 -2.25 6.73
N VAL A 33 -9.00 -3.10 7.52
CA VAL A 33 -9.35 -4.52 7.69
C VAL A 33 -10.81 -4.70 8.11
N LEU A 34 -11.28 -3.90 9.07
CA LEU A 34 -12.68 -3.96 9.52
C LEU A 34 -13.64 -3.46 8.44
N ALA A 35 -13.31 -2.37 7.74
CA ALA A 35 -14.14 -1.84 6.67
C ALA A 35 -14.31 -2.85 5.52
N GLU A 36 -13.23 -3.50 5.11
CA GLU A 36 -13.26 -4.56 4.10
C GLU A 36 -14.07 -5.78 4.54
N HIS A 37 -13.97 -6.14 5.82
CA HIS A 37 -14.83 -7.16 6.40
C HIS A 37 -16.31 -6.79 6.27
N PHE A 38 -16.69 -5.54 6.56
CA PHE A 38 -18.06 -5.06 6.38
C PHE A 38 -18.46 -4.90 4.90
N MET A 39 -17.51 -4.71 3.99
CA MET A 39 -17.71 -4.76 2.54
C MET A 39 -17.85 -6.20 2.00
N GLY A 40 -17.78 -7.21 2.88
CA GLY A 40 -17.96 -8.62 2.52
C GLY A 40 -16.75 -9.25 1.83
N ARG A 41 -15.55 -8.66 1.96
CA ARG A 41 -14.31 -9.26 1.46
C ARG A 41 -14.00 -10.57 2.19
N ILE A 42 -13.36 -11.51 1.51
CA ILE A 42 -12.92 -12.77 2.12
C ILE A 42 -11.66 -12.56 2.94
N TRP A 43 -11.54 -13.27 4.07
CA TRP A 43 -10.38 -13.12 4.97
C TRP A 43 -9.06 -13.57 4.34
N ILE A 44 -9.12 -14.69 3.63
CA ILE A 44 -7.98 -15.31 2.92
C ILE A 44 -8.49 -15.85 1.59
N CYS A 45 -7.58 -16.22 0.70
CA CYS A 45 -7.88 -16.95 -0.53
C CYS A 45 -8.98 -18.00 -0.38
N SER A 46 -9.93 -17.97 -1.33
CA SER A 46 -10.99 -18.97 -1.46
C SER A 46 -10.47 -20.39 -1.66
N CYS A 47 -9.19 -20.54 -2.01
CA CYS A 47 -8.47 -21.81 -2.07
C CYS A 47 -8.23 -22.47 -0.70
N GLY A 48 -8.47 -21.78 0.41
CA GLY A 48 -8.43 -22.35 1.77
C GLY A 48 -7.03 -22.43 2.40
N TYR A 49 -6.02 -21.79 1.81
CA TYR A 49 -4.66 -21.73 2.35
C TYR A 49 -3.99 -20.39 2.00
N VAL A 50 -2.84 -20.12 2.63
CA VAL A 50 -2.07 -18.88 2.44
C VAL A 50 -0.71 -19.21 1.83
N LYS A 51 -0.33 -18.50 0.76
CA LYS A 51 1.02 -18.50 0.20
C LYS A 51 1.77 -17.26 0.67
N LEU A 52 3.10 -17.38 0.74
CA LEU A 52 3.98 -16.23 0.90
C LEU A 52 3.99 -15.35 -0.36
N PHE A 53 3.90 -15.97 -1.53
CA PHE A 53 3.89 -15.28 -2.82
C PHE A 53 3.04 -16.06 -3.83
N GLU A 54 2.19 -15.36 -4.58
CA GLU A 54 1.45 -15.90 -5.72
C GLU A 54 2.17 -15.59 -7.03
N PRO A 55 2.74 -16.59 -7.73
CA PRO A 55 3.37 -16.36 -9.02
C PRO A 55 2.38 -16.24 -10.18
N GLY A 56 1.13 -16.68 -10.03
CA GLY A 56 0.14 -16.72 -11.11
C GLY A 56 -0.76 -15.49 -11.18
N VAL A 57 -0.54 -14.63 -12.19
CA VAL A 57 -1.27 -13.36 -12.40
C VAL A 57 -2.72 -13.58 -12.81
N ASN A 58 -2.96 -14.52 -13.74
CA ASN A 58 -4.29 -14.86 -14.24
C ASN A 58 -4.87 -16.06 -13.48
N THR A 59 -4.71 -16.08 -12.15
CA THR A 59 -5.21 -17.15 -11.30
C THR A 59 -6.13 -16.62 -10.21
N PRO A 60 -7.07 -17.42 -9.70
CA PRO A 60 -7.90 -17.02 -8.55
C PRO A 60 -7.11 -16.75 -7.27
N GLY A 61 -5.82 -17.07 -7.21
CA GLY A 61 -4.94 -16.77 -6.08
C GLY A 61 -4.31 -15.39 -6.13
N ASN A 62 -4.35 -14.71 -7.29
CA ASN A 62 -3.81 -13.35 -7.42
C ASN A 62 -4.61 -12.40 -6.55
N SER A 63 -3.92 -11.52 -5.83
CA SER A 63 -4.52 -10.63 -4.82
C SER A 63 -5.21 -11.34 -3.64
N GLN A 64 -4.88 -12.61 -3.39
CA GLN A 64 -5.50 -13.38 -2.31
C GLN A 64 -4.52 -13.88 -1.23
N HIS A 65 -3.23 -13.60 -1.42
CA HIS A 65 -2.14 -14.14 -0.61
C HIS A 65 -1.29 -13.01 -0.01
N LEU A 66 -0.23 -13.36 0.74
CA LEU A 66 0.57 -12.34 1.44
C LEU A 66 1.25 -11.37 0.47
N ALA A 67 1.71 -11.85 -0.69
CA ALA A 67 2.31 -11.04 -1.73
C ALA A 67 2.03 -11.65 -3.10
N ASP A 68 2.16 -10.84 -4.14
CA ASP A 68 2.03 -11.22 -5.55
C ASP A 68 2.79 -10.22 -6.45
N TRP A 69 2.53 -10.25 -7.75
CA TRP A 69 3.21 -9.37 -8.71
C TRP A 69 2.79 -7.90 -8.65
N TYR A 70 1.77 -7.54 -7.87
CA TYR A 70 1.36 -6.16 -7.59
C TYR A 70 2.00 -5.60 -6.31
N THR A 71 2.54 -6.46 -5.43
CA THR A 71 3.33 -6.03 -4.26
C THR A 71 4.45 -5.01 -4.59
N PRO A 72 5.21 -5.12 -5.71
CA PRO A 72 6.16 -4.08 -6.10
C PRO A 72 5.54 -2.68 -6.27
N SER A 73 4.29 -2.60 -6.75
CA SER A 73 3.54 -1.34 -6.89
C SER A 73 3.28 -0.69 -5.53
N HIS A 74 2.88 -1.46 -4.52
CA HIS A 74 2.68 -0.96 -3.16
C HIS A 74 4.00 -0.48 -2.52
N ILE A 75 5.12 -1.17 -2.79
CA ILE A 75 6.45 -0.66 -2.37
C ILE A 75 6.74 0.70 -3.04
N ILE A 76 6.42 0.85 -4.34
CA ILE A 76 6.54 2.13 -5.07
C ILE A 76 5.62 3.19 -4.46
N HIS A 77 4.37 2.86 -4.09
CA HIS A 77 3.50 3.78 -3.34
C HIS A 77 4.19 4.27 -2.07
N GLY A 78 4.85 3.37 -1.33
CA GLY A 78 5.64 3.73 -0.16
C GLY A 78 6.72 4.78 -0.47
N PHE A 79 7.43 4.63 -1.60
CA PHE A 79 8.43 5.60 -2.06
C PHE A 79 7.79 6.95 -2.41
N LEU A 80 6.70 6.93 -3.19
CA LEU A 80 5.99 8.12 -3.62
C LEU A 80 5.39 8.88 -2.42
N PHE A 81 4.78 8.17 -1.48
CA PHE A 81 4.15 8.75 -0.31
C PHE A 81 5.16 9.24 0.73
N TYR A 82 6.35 8.66 0.80
CA TYR A 82 7.45 9.27 1.55
C TYR A 82 7.83 10.64 0.97
N GLY A 83 8.01 10.72 -0.35
CA GLY A 83 8.27 11.98 -1.05
C GLY A 83 7.14 13.00 -0.84
N LEU A 84 5.89 12.58 -1.01
CA LEU A 84 4.70 13.41 -0.78
C LEU A 84 4.62 13.91 0.67
N GLY A 85 4.78 13.01 1.64
CA GLY A 85 4.76 13.35 3.06
C GLY A 85 5.86 14.33 3.44
N TRP A 86 7.06 14.19 2.86
CA TRP A 86 8.12 15.18 3.04
C TRP A 86 7.75 16.55 2.45
N LEU A 87 7.13 16.59 1.27
CA LEU A 87 6.72 17.82 0.60
C LEU A 87 5.57 18.56 1.30
N VAL A 88 4.54 17.83 1.74
CA VAL A 88 3.32 18.40 2.34
C VAL A 88 3.50 18.65 3.83
N LEU A 89 4.20 17.76 4.53
CA LEU A 89 4.44 17.84 5.99
C LEU A 89 5.92 18.11 6.29
N ARG A 90 6.48 19.17 5.69
CA ARG A 90 7.89 19.57 5.86
C ARG A 90 8.31 19.72 7.32
N GLY A 91 7.45 20.31 8.16
CA GLY A 91 7.66 20.43 9.61
C GLY A 91 7.12 19.28 10.45
N GLY A 92 6.46 18.29 9.82
CA GLY A 92 5.85 17.16 10.50
C GLY A 92 6.87 16.11 10.94
N SER A 93 6.52 15.37 11.99
CA SER A 93 7.30 14.23 12.47
C SER A 93 7.28 13.08 11.46
N PHE A 94 8.23 12.15 11.60
CA PHE A 94 8.27 10.92 10.81
C PHE A 94 6.95 10.15 10.88
N ALA A 95 6.40 10.02 12.09
CA ALA A 95 5.16 9.30 12.33
C ALA A 95 3.96 9.98 11.65
N GLN A 96 3.89 11.32 11.61
CA GLN A 96 2.84 12.03 10.88
C GLN A 96 2.89 11.79 9.37
N ARG A 97 4.10 11.74 8.79
CA ARG A 97 4.27 11.42 7.36
C ARG A 97 3.88 9.99 7.05
N LEU A 98 4.24 9.04 7.93
CA LEU A 98 3.81 7.65 7.82
C LEU A 98 2.29 7.53 7.97
N THR A 99 1.67 8.27 8.90
CA THR A 99 0.21 8.32 9.03
C THR A 99 -0.47 8.80 7.75
N LEU A 100 0.05 9.86 7.11
CA LEU A 100 -0.48 10.33 5.84
C LEU A 100 -0.34 9.27 4.74
N ALA A 101 0.82 8.62 4.64
CA ALA A 101 1.05 7.56 3.67
C ALA A 101 0.08 6.38 3.87
N THR A 102 -0.06 5.89 5.11
CA THR A 102 -1.01 4.83 5.44
C THR A 102 -2.45 5.25 5.17
N LEU A 103 -2.83 6.49 5.47
CA LEU A 103 -4.19 6.97 5.18
C LEU A 103 -4.49 6.94 3.69
N ILE A 104 -3.55 7.39 2.85
CA ILE A 104 -3.73 7.42 1.40
C ILE A 104 -3.80 5.99 0.85
N GLU A 105 -2.89 5.11 1.27
CA GLU A 105 -2.88 3.71 0.83
C GLU A 105 -4.16 2.99 1.27
N SER A 106 -4.53 3.06 2.56
CA SER A 106 -5.74 2.43 3.04
C SER A 106 -7.00 2.98 2.37
N ALA A 107 -7.02 4.26 1.99
CA ALA A 107 -8.12 4.81 1.21
C ALA A 107 -8.15 4.27 -0.21
N TRP A 108 -6.98 4.03 -0.82
CA TRP A 108 -6.86 3.37 -2.11
C TRP A 108 -7.32 1.91 -2.03
N GLU A 109 -6.84 1.12 -1.07
CA GLU A 109 -7.24 -0.28 -0.87
C GLU A 109 -8.76 -0.43 -0.73
N LEU A 110 -9.40 0.43 0.07
CA LEU A 110 -10.86 0.45 0.21
C LEU A 110 -11.58 0.83 -1.08
N LEU A 111 -11.01 1.75 -1.86
CA LEU A 111 -11.58 2.16 -3.14
C LEU A 111 -11.41 1.08 -4.21
N GLU A 112 -10.23 0.47 -4.29
CA GLU A 112 -9.88 -0.66 -5.16
C GLU A 112 -10.81 -1.84 -4.92
N ASN A 113 -11.05 -2.16 -3.64
CA ASN A 113 -11.95 -3.24 -3.22
C ASN A 113 -13.44 -2.87 -3.24
N SER A 114 -13.80 -1.70 -3.76
CA SER A 114 -15.19 -1.30 -3.95
C SER A 114 -15.75 -1.82 -5.28
N PRO A 115 -17.08 -2.01 -5.41
CA PRO A 115 -17.70 -2.42 -6.67
C PRO A 115 -17.34 -1.51 -7.85
N LEU A 116 -17.16 -0.21 -7.58
CA LEU A 116 -16.82 0.78 -8.60
C LEU A 116 -15.50 0.44 -9.33
N ILE A 117 -14.45 0.11 -8.57
CA ILE A 117 -13.13 -0.16 -9.14
C ILE A 117 -13.00 -1.61 -9.59
N ILE A 118 -13.57 -2.57 -8.85
CA ILE A 118 -13.59 -3.98 -9.26
C ILE A 118 -14.25 -4.13 -10.63
N ASP A 119 -15.44 -3.54 -10.83
CA ASP A 119 -16.15 -3.62 -12.11
C ASP A 119 -15.40 -2.87 -13.22
N ARG A 120 -14.71 -1.78 -12.87
CA ARG A 120 -13.85 -1.06 -13.80
C ARG A 120 -12.69 -1.95 -14.26
N TYR A 121 -11.93 -2.56 -13.36
CA TYR A 121 -10.83 -3.46 -13.70
C TYR A 121 -11.28 -4.62 -14.59
N ARG A 122 -12.40 -5.28 -14.24
CA ARG A 122 -12.99 -6.34 -15.08
C ARG A 122 -13.26 -5.88 -16.51
N SER A 123 -13.70 -4.63 -16.67
CA SER A 123 -14.03 -4.07 -17.98
C SER A 123 -12.81 -3.58 -18.76
N THR A 124 -11.76 -3.10 -18.09
CA THR A 124 -10.65 -2.37 -18.75
C THR A 124 -9.30 -3.07 -18.75
N THR A 125 -9.00 -3.93 -17.77
CA THR A 125 -7.68 -4.57 -17.65
C THR A 125 -7.76 -6.05 -18.04
N MET A 126 -6.62 -6.75 -17.92
CA MET A 126 -6.49 -8.19 -18.09
C MET A 126 -6.89 -8.99 -16.83
N ALA A 127 -7.50 -8.35 -15.84
CA ALA A 127 -7.95 -8.92 -14.57
C ALA A 127 -9.20 -9.81 -14.71
N VAL A 128 -9.11 -10.87 -15.53
CA VAL A 128 -10.20 -11.81 -15.79
C VAL A 128 -10.50 -12.61 -14.52
N GLY A 129 -11.70 -12.42 -13.97
CA GLY A 129 -12.11 -13.09 -12.73
C GLY A 129 -11.56 -12.43 -11.45
N TYR A 130 -11.07 -11.19 -11.53
CA TYR A 130 -10.74 -10.42 -10.34
C TYR A 130 -12.01 -10.10 -9.56
N GLU A 131 -12.03 -10.54 -8.30
CA GLU A 131 -13.16 -10.37 -7.38
C GLU A 131 -12.87 -9.31 -6.31
N GLY A 132 -11.75 -8.59 -6.42
CA GLY A 132 -11.17 -7.84 -5.32
C GLY A 132 -10.18 -8.69 -4.53
N ASP A 133 -9.45 -8.02 -3.65
CA ASP A 133 -8.44 -8.62 -2.81
C ASP A 133 -9.08 -9.32 -1.62
N SER A 134 -8.36 -10.31 -1.09
CA SER A 134 -8.65 -10.79 0.27
C SER A 134 -8.22 -9.74 1.28
N ILE A 135 -8.88 -9.70 2.44
CA ILE A 135 -8.51 -8.80 3.57
C ILE A 135 -7.03 -9.00 3.97
N LEU A 136 -6.54 -10.24 3.89
CA LEU A 136 -5.12 -10.53 4.14
C LEU A 136 -4.22 -9.82 3.13
N ASN A 137 -4.55 -9.87 1.85
CA ASN A 137 -3.74 -9.31 0.77
C ASN A 137 -3.72 -7.78 0.85
N SER A 138 -4.88 -7.12 0.84
CA SER A 138 -4.96 -5.66 0.96
C SER A 138 -4.29 -5.12 2.24
N GLY A 139 -4.46 -5.84 3.36
CA GLY A 139 -3.74 -5.52 4.59
C GLY A 139 -2.22 -5.64 4.44
N MET A 140 -1.74 -6.65 3.71
CA MET A 140 -0.32 -6.82 3.41
C MET A 140 0.20 -5.80 2.41
N ASP A 141 -0.60 -5.40 1.43
CA ASP A 141 -0.25 -4.35 0.47
C ASP A 141 0.01 -3.02 1.18
N THR A 142 -0.83 -2.70 2.16
CA THR A 142 -0.58 -1.57 3.07
C THR A 142 0.71 -1.76 3.88
N VAL A 143 1.03 -2.97 4.34
CA VAL A 143 2.31 -3.26 5.02
C VAL A 143 3.50 -3.09 4.06
N PHE A 144 3.42 -3.55 2.81
CA PHE A 144 4.48 -3.39 1.82
C PHE A 144 4.68 -1.92 1.43
N MET A 145 3.61 -1.14 1.36
CA MET A 145 3.70 0.31 1.26
C MET A 145 4.45 0.92 2.44
N MET A 146 4.13 0.53 3.68
CA MET A 146 4.89 1.00 4.84
C MET A 146 6.36 0.60 4.76
N LEU A 147 6.68 -0.63 4.33
CA LEU A 147 8.07 -1.08 4.13
C LEU A 147 8.80 -0.24 3.08
N GLY A 148 8.15 0.05 1.95
CA GLY A 148 8.66 0.96 0.92
C GLY A 148 8.93 2.36 1.49
N PHE A 149 7.99 2.92 2.24
CA PHE A 149 8.15 4.22 2.91
C PHE A 149 9.36 4.21 3.87
N LEU A 150 9.49 3.19 4.71
CA LEU A 150 10.59 3.04 5.66
C LEU A 150 11.95 2.90 4.96
N PHE A 151 11.97 2.23 3.81
CA PHE A 151 13.14 2.07 2.97
C PHE A 151 13.55 3.41 2.34
N ALA A 152 12.62 4.10 1.66
CA ALA A 152 12.87 5.39 1.03
C ALA A 152 13.34 6.45 2.04
N ALA A 153 12.92 6.35 3.30
CA ALA A 153 13.38 7.24 4.36
C ALA A 153 14.85 7.05 4.80
N ARG A 154 15.50 5.95 4.39
CA ARG A 154 16.84 5.58 4.87
C ARG A 154 17.90 5.52 3.77
N VAL A 155 17.49 5.43 2.51
CA VAL A 155 18.42 5.26 1.39
C VAL A 155 18.56 6.55 0.58
N PRO A 156 19.65 6.73 -0.19
CA PRO A 156 19.76 7.86 -1.10
C PRO A 156 18.71 7.78 -2.21
N ILE A 157 18.19 8.93 -2.62
CA ILE A 157 17.08 9.06 -3.58
C ILE A 157 17.32 8.31 -4.91
N TRP A 158 18.57 8.27 -5.40
CA TRP A 158 18.89 7.57 -6.64
C TRP A 158 18.61 6.07 -6.55
N LEU A 159 18.79 5.46 -5.38
CA LEU A 159 18.54 4.03 -5.17
C LEU A 159 17.04 3.74 -5.15
N THR A 160 16.25 4.60 -4.50
CA THR A 160 14.78 4.54 -4.53
C THR A 160 14.26 4.63 -5.98
N ILE A 161 14.77 5.57 -6.76
CA ILE A 161 14.39 5.73 -8.18
C ILE A 161 14.81 4.50 -8.99
N ALA A 162 16.03 4.00 -8.81
CA ALA A 162 16.52 2.83 -9.53
C ALA A 162 15.68 1.58 -9.25
N ILE A 163 15.29 1.36 -8.00
CA ILE A 163 14.43 0.23 -7.61
C ILE A 163 13.02 0.40 -8.17
N ALA A 164 12.44 1.60 -8.09
CA ALA A 164 11.10 1.85 -8.66
C ALA A 164 11.06 1.56 -10.15
N VAL A 165 12.03 2.08 -10.91
CA VAL A 165 12.16 1.80 -12.35
C VAL A 165 12.42 0.31 -12.59
N GLY A 166 13.27 -0.32 -11.76
CA GLY A 166 13.53 -1.75 -11.84
C GLY A 166 12.27 -2.60 -11.67
N PHE A 167 11.42 -2.27 -10.69
CA PHE A 167 10.14 -2.93 -10.46
C PHE A 167 9.17 -2.72 -11.62
N GLU A 168 8.99 -1.48 -12.09
CA GLU A 168 8.11 -1.19 -13.24
C GLU A 168 8.51 -1.95 -14.51
N LEU A 169 9.81 -2.04 -14.79
CA LEU A 169 10.33 -2.79 -15.94
C LEU A 169 10.21 -4.29 -15.73
N LEU A 170 10.47 -4.79 -14.51
CA LEU A 170 10.41 -6.21 -14.18
C LEU A 170 8.98 -6.75 -14.30
N THR A 171 8.00 -6.10 -13.68
CA THR A 171 6.60 -6.51 -13.74
C THR A 171 6.05 -6.31 -15.16
N GLY A 172 6.36 -5.18 -15.79
CA GLY A 172 5.98 -4.92 -17.19
C GLY A 172 6.51 -5.99 -18.15
N PHE A 173 7.70 -6.56 -17.88
CA PHE A 173 8.23 -7.66 -18.67
C PHE A 173 7.62 -9.02 -18.31
N LEU A 174 7.54 -9.35 -17.02
CA LEU A 174 7.15 -10.70 -16.56
C LEU A 174 5.65 -10.95 -16.67
N ILE A 175 4.84 -9.95 -16.33
CA ILE A 175 3.39 -10.09 -16.21
C ILE A 175 2.62 -9.22 -17.20
N ARG A 176 3.33 -8.49 -18.07
CA ARG A 176 2.76 -7.53 -19.02
C ARG A 176 1.88 -6.46 -18.37
N ASP A 177 2.08 -6.20 -17.09
CA ASP A 177 1.42 -5.13 -16.36
C ASP A 177 2.38 -4.55 -15.32
N ASN A 178 2.14 -3.31 -14.91
CA ASN A 178 2.88 -2.62 -13.86
C ASN A 178 2.04 -1.46 -13.32
N LEU A 179 2.54 -0.69 -12.35
CA LEU A 179 1.76 0.39 -11.76
C LEU A 179 1.36 1.43 -12.82
N THR A 180 2.30 1.82 -13.70
CA THR A 180 2.03 2.81 -14.74
C THR A 180 0.93 2.36 -15.71
N LEU A 181 1.02 1.12 -16.19
CA LEU A 181 0.04 0.55 -17.12
C LEU A 181 -1.31 0.34 -16.45
N ASN A 182 -1.31 -0.13 -15.20
CA ASN A 182 -2.52 -0.33 -14.42
C ASN A 182 -3.29 0.99 -14.23
N VAL A 183 -2.61 2.06 -13.79
CA VAL A 183 -3.22 3.40 -13.65
C VAL A 183 -3.72 3.93 -15.00
N LEU A 184 -2.92 3.79 -16.07
CA LEU A 184 -3.31 4.20 -17.41
C LEU A 184 -4.59 3.48 -17.85
N MET A 185 -4.64 2.15 -17.73
CA MET A 185 -5.77 1.35 -18.18
C MET A 185 -7.02 1.55 -17.32
N LEU A 186 -6.86 1.88 -16.04
CA LEU A 186 -7.97 2.23 -15.16
C LEU A 186 -8.64 3.55 -15.58
N VAL A 187 -7.83 4.60 -15.81
CA VAL A 187 -8.31 5.95 -16.11
C VAL A 187 -8.70 6.09 -17.59
N TRP A 188 -7.84 5.63 -18.49
CA TRP A 188 -7.97 5.78 -19.94
C TRP A 188 -7.57 4.48 -20.67
N PRO A 189 -8.49 3.50 -20.79
CA PRO A 189 -8.20 2.21 -21.40
C PRO A 189 -7.80 2.36 -22.86
N VAL A 190 -6.75 1.64 -23.25
CA VAL A 190 -6.22 1.60 -24.63
C VAL A 190 -6.27 0.16 -25.15
N ASP A 191 -6.99 -0.07 -26.24
CA ASP A 191 -7.21 -1.42 -26.78
C ASP A 191 -5.91 -2.14 -27.14
N ALA A 192 -4.93 -1.43 -27.69
CA ALA A 192 -3.63 -2.01 -28.02
C ALA A 192 -2.87 -2.52 -26.79
N ILE A 193 -2.95 -1.78 -25.67
CA ILE A 193 -2.34 -2.20 -24.41
C ILE A 193 -3.10 -3.40 -23.85
N LYS A 194 -4.44 -3.35 -23.83
CA LYS A 194 -5.28 -4.47 -23.38
C LYS A 194 -5.01 -5.77 -24.16
N ALA A 195 -4.82 -5.68 -25.47
CA ALA A 195 -4.50 -6.82 -26.32
C ALA A 195 -3.09 -7.37 -26.06
N TRP A 196 -2.10 -6.49 -25.86
CA TRP A 196 -0.74 -6.89 -25.52
C TRP A 196 -0.68 -7.58 -24.15
N GLN A 197 -1.39 -7.00 -23.18
CA GLN A 197 -1.65 -7.52 -21.86
C GLN A 197 -2.24 -8.94 -21.93
N ALA A 198 -3.40 -9.11 -22.56
CA ALA A 198 -4.13 -10.38 -22.64
C ALA A 198 -3.40 -11.53 -23.38
N ALA A 199 -2.25 -11.26 -24.00
CA ALA A 199 -1.43 -12.30 -24.64
C ALA A 199 -0.36 -12.91 -23.71
N LEU A 200 -0.51 -12.73 -22.39
CA LEU A 200 0.18 -13.45 -21.31
C LEU A 200 -0.55 -14.76 -20.99
#